data_AF-A0A3N4PQL2-F1
#
_entry.id   AF-A0A3N4PQL2-F1
#
_cell.length_a   1.000
_cell.length_b   1.000
_cell.length_c   1.000
_cell.angle_alpha   90.00
_cell.angle_beta   90.00
_cell.angle_gamma   90.00
#
_symmetry.space_group_name_H-M   'P 1'
#
loop_
_entity.id
_entity.type
_entity.pdbx_description
1 polymer ?
#
loop_
_entity_poly.entity_id
_entity_poly.type
_entity_poly.pdbx_seq_one_letter_code
_entity_poly.pdbx_strand_id
1 'polypeptide(L)'
;MQPRILSLLFAAAVIFQACGSGNAASEIPAQTAIPVKLLPLTASAGAAAIPVSGTFTTDDEVLLSFKTGGIIQRIMVREGDAIRAGQTVAVLNPVEIDAQVQQAKLAFEKATRDHQRAQNLYNDSVATLEQLQNAGTAMEMARQQLQAAQFNRNHSVITAPRNGFVLRKLAAEGQLVQPGTPVLETNGAQSGNWLLRTSVSNKEWAAIRINDAATVEVESVPGKTFTGTVSRRSEGIDPATGAFQIDIRFSGEKPASIAFGMFGKAVVQTSEKAQTGSGWAIPYDALLDGDGSSGYVFITNDGKTAQKVKVTVAGMEKDQVLISQGLENARQLIIAGSAYLKDSSAIRIIQ
;
A
#
# COMPACT_ATOMS: atom_id res chain seq x y z
N MET A 1 88.22 -31.23 -68.24
CA MET A 1 88.44 -32.05 -69.45
C MET A 1 87.10 -32.30 -70.11
N GLN A 2 86.96 -31.83 -71.35
CA GLN A 2 85.95 -32.19 -72.36
C GLN A 2 85.86 -33.72 -72.56
N PRO A 3 84.76 -34.32 -73.09
CA PRO A 3 84.29 -34.05 -74.46
C PRO A 3 82.75 -34.15 -74.66
N ARG A 4 82.13 -33.29 -75.51
CA ARG A 4 81.91 -33.34 -76.98
C ARG A 4 80.54 -34.00 -77.34
N ILE A 5 79.59 -33.24 -77.94
CA ILE A 5 79.32 -33.09 -79.42
C ILE A 5 78.51 -34.31 -79.94
N LEU A 6 77.45 -34.29 -80.78
CA LEU A 6 77.01 -33.52 -81.97
C LEU A 6 75.52 -33.95 -82.21
N SER A 7 74.52 -33.06 -82.34
CA SER A 7 73.95 -32.50 -83.60
C SER A 7 73.20 -33.49 -84.54
N LEU A 8 71.90 -33.23 -84.78
CA LEU A 8 71.29 -32.79 -86.06
C LEU A 8 69.74 -32.86 -85.94
N LEU A 9 69.03 -31.73 -85.95
CA LEU A 9 68.31 -31.14 -87.10
C LEU A 9 67.14 -31.99 -87.65
N PHE A 10 65.89 -31.59 -87.40
CA PHE A 10 65.07 -30.85 -88.39
C PHE A 10 63.77 -30.32 -87.76
N ALA A 11 63.34 -29.16 -88.23
CA ALA A 11 62.31 -28.29 -87.67
C ALA A 11 60.92 -28.50 -88.30
N ALA A 12 59.85 -28.28 -87.53
CA ALA A 12 58.59 -27.69 -88.03
C ALA A 12 57.68 -27.26 -86.85
N ALA A 13 57.81 -25.97 -86.48
CA ALA A 13 56.83 -25.05 -85.89
C ALA A 13 55.59 -25.60 -85.12
N VAL A 14 55.72 -25.63 -83.80
CA VAL A 14 54.70 -25.22 -82.80
C VAL A 14 55.08 -23.77 -82.44
N ILE A 15 54.22 -22.79 -82.16
CA ILE A 15 53.48 -22.46 -80.92
C ILE A 15 52.65 -21.19 -81.32
N PHE A 16 51.36 -20.97 -81.02
CA PHE A 16 50.87 -20.49 -79.71
C PHE A 16 49.34 -20.41 -79.63
N GLN A 17 48.88 -20.79 -78.45
CA GLN A 17 47.62 -20.60 -77.75
C GLN A 17 46.60 -19.59 -78.30
N ALA A 18 45.34 -20.03 -78.30
CA ALA A 18 44.17 -19.17 -78.25
C ALA A 18 43.20 -19.66 -77.15
N CYS A 19 42.74 -18.69 -76.37
CA CYS A 19 41.91 -18.78 -75.17
C CYS A 19 40.57 -19.50 -75.38
N GLY A 20 40.18 -20.32 -74.40
CA GLY A 20 38.80 -20.78 -74.19
C GLY A 20 38.32 -20.35 -72.81
N SER A 21 37.79 -19.13 -72.71
CA SER A 21 37.02 -18.62 -71.57
C SER A 21 35.54 -18.91 -71.80
N GLY A 22 34.85 -19.54 -70.85
CA GLY A 22 33.42 -19.82 -70.97
C GLY A 22 32.79 -20.45 -69.74
N ASN A 23 32.85 -19.75 -68.61
CA ASN A 23 31.93 -19.76 -67.47
C ASN A 23 31.22 -21.08 -67.13
N ALA A 24 31.79 -21.78 -66.14
CA ALA A 24 30.96 -22.48 -65.16
C ALA A 24 30.00 -21.45 -64.55
N ALA A 25 28.72 -21.56 -64.88
CA ALA A 25 27.67 -20.88 -64.15
C ALA A 25 27.70 -21.44 -62.72
N SER A 26 28.34 -20.67 -61.83
CA SER A 26 28.21 -20.83 -60.39
C SER A 26 26.72 -20.92 -60.04
N GLU A 27 26.31 -22.06 -59.52
CA GLU A 27 25.12 -22.13 -58.69
C GLU A 27 25.26 -21.05 -57.61
N ILE A 28 24.31 -20.11 -57.61
CA ILE A 28 24.15 -19.12 -56.56
C ILE A 28 24.06 -19.92 -55.24
N PRO A 29 24.88 -19.63 -54.21
CA PRO A 29 24.77 -20.36 -52.96
C PRO A 29 23.35 -20.18 -52.44
N ALA A 30 22.66 -21.30 -52.21
CA ALA A 30 21.41 -21.33 -51.47
C ALA A 30 21.64 -20.53 -50.18
N GLN A 31 20.85 -19.46 -50.01
CA GLN A 31 20.90 -18.59 -48.84
C GLN A 31 20.99 -19.47 -47.60
N THR A 32 22.12 -19.42 -46.89
CA THR A 32 22.37 -20.21 -45.69
C THR A 32 21.31 -19.86 -44.65
N ALA A 33 20.26 -20.67 -44.59
CA ALA A 33 19.14 -20.46 -43.69
C ALA A 33 19.62 -20.59 -42.24
N ILE A 34 19.45 -19.52 -41.46
CA ILE A 34 20.00 -19.41 -40.12
C ILE A 34 19.13 -20.22 -39.15
N PRO A 35 19.70 -21.12 -38.32
CA PRO A 35 18.92 -21.90 -37.38
C PRO A 35 18.37 -21.01 -36.26
N VAL A 36 17.06 -21.09 -36.01
CA VAL A 36 16.37 -20.28 -34.99
C VAL A 36 15.40 -21.11 -34.16
N LYS A 37 15.22 -20.70 -32.89
CA LYS A 37 14.19 -21.25 -32.01
C LYS A 37 13.02 -20.28 -31.89
N LEU A 38 11.80 -20.81 -31.95
CA LEU A 38 10.58 -20.01 -31.95
C LEU A 38 9.81 -20.17 -30.63
N LEU A 39 9.17 -19.08 -30.21
CA LEU A 39 8.21 -19.04 -29.12
C LEU A 39 6.86 -18.51 -29.66
N PRO A 40 5.74 -19.24 -29.49
CA PRO A 40 4.43 -18.72 -29.87
C PRO A 40 4.06 -17.53 -28.98
N LEU A 41 3.64 -16.42 -29.58
CA LEU A 41 3.21 -15.23 -28.85
C LEU A 41 1.74 -15.34 -28.47
N THR A 42 1.45 -15.45 -27.18
CA THR A 42 0.10 -15.28 -26.64
C THR A 42 0.01 -13.93 -25.95
N ALA A 43 -1.00 -13.13 -26.32
CA ALA A 43 -1.31 -11.90 -25.60
C ALA A 43 -1.59 -12.23 -24.13
N SER A 44 -0.80 -11.68 -23.22
CA SER A 44 -1.00 -11.82 -21.79
C SER A 44 -1.68 -10.55 -21.30
N ALA A 45 -2.96 -10.66 -20.92
CA ALA A 45 -3.60 -9.61 -20.14
C ALA A 45 -3.10 -9.71 -18.69
N GLY A 46 -1.84 -9.33 -18.46
CA GLY A 46 -1.31 -9.22 -17.10
C GLY A 46 -2.00 -8.05 -16.40
N ALA A 47 -2.81 -8.34 -15.38
CA ALA A 47 -3.18 -7.30 -14.41
C ALA A 47 -1.88 -6.81 -13.76
N ALA A 48 -1.67 -5.50 -13.73
CA ALA A 48 -0.47 -4.96 -13.10
C ALA A 48 -0.54 -5.25 -11.59
N ALA A 49 0.47 -5.96 -11.08
CA ALA A 49 0.61 -6.26 -9.67
C ALA A 49 1.53 -5.21 -9.04
N ILE A 50 1.03 -4.46 -8.06
CA ILE A 50 1.79 -3.42 -7.37
C ILE A 50 2.17 -3.94 -5.98
N PRO A 51 3.44 -4.27 -5.72
CA PRO A 51 3.91 -4.63 -4.40
C PRO A 51 3.94 -3.37 -3.53
N VAL A 52 3.33 -3.45 -2.35
CA VAL A 52 3.29 -2.37 -1.36
C VAL A 52 3.70 -2.90 0.00
N SER A 53 4.21 -2.03 0.85
CA SER A 53 4.54 -2.33 2.23
C SER A 53 3.93 -1.30 3.16
N GLY A 54 3.59 -1.71 4.37
CA GLY A 54 2.95 -0.83 5.32
C GLY A 54 2.86 -1.41 6.72
N THR A 55 2.06 -0.76 7.55
CA THR A 55 1.84 -1.14 8.95
C THR A 55 0.42 -1.58 9.19
N PHE A 56 0.26 -2.58 10.06
CA PHE A 56 -1.05 -3.04 10.51
C PHE A 56 -1.63 -2.08 11.54
N THR A 57 -2.81 -1.58 11.25
CA THR A 57 -3.55 -0.61 12.05
C THR A 57 -5.05 -0.91 11.95
N THR A 58 -5.86 -0.06 12.53
CA THR A 58 -7.32 -0.05 12.56
C THR A 58 -7.81 1.34 12.21
N ASP A 59 -9.01 1.45 11.65
CA ASP A 59 -9.59 2.75 11.28
C ASP A 59 -10.10 3.57 12.47
N ASP A 60 -10.03 3.01 13.67
CA ASP A 60 -10.72 3.48 14.86
C ASP A 60 -9.75 3.66 16.05
N GLU A 61 -8.57 4.20 15.78
CA GLU A 61 -7.68 4.69 16.83
C GLU A 61 -8.28 5.93 17.51
N VAL A 62 -8.24 5.96 18.85
CA VAL A 62 -8.75 7.08 19.66
C VAL A 62 -7.78 7.37 20.80
N LEU A 63 -7.47 8.66 20.93
CA LEU A 63 -6.80 9.22 22.09
C LEU A 63 -7.84 9.48 23.19
N LEU A 64 -7.70 8.75 24.30
CA LEU A 64 -8.53 8.91 25.48
C LEU A 64 -7.88 9.93 26.42
N SER A 65 -8.69 10.86 26.89
CA SER A 65 -8.31 11.93 27.80
C SER A 65 -9.39 12.17 28.85
N PHE A 66 -9.02 12.78 29.97
CA PHE A 66 -9.99 13.24 30.96
C PHE A 66 -10.67 14.51 30.46
N LYS A 67 -11.96 14.65 30.75
CA LYS A 67 -12.71 15.89 30.50
C LYS A 67 -12.40 16.97 31.53
N THR A 68 -11.92 16.57 32.70
CA THR A 68 -11.51 17.45 33.80
C THR A 68 -10.01 17.34 34.03
N GLY A 69 -9.40 18.39 34.59
CA GLY A 69 -7.99 18.36 35.01
C GLY A 69 -7.83 17.74 36.39
N GLY A 70 -6.61 17.29 36.69
CA GLY A 70 -6.26 16.74 38.00
C GLY A 70 -5.02 15.86 37.94
N ILE A 71 -4.64 15.32 39.10
CA ILE A 71 -3.52 14.37 39.20
C ILE A 71 -4.03 12.97 38.89
N ILE A 72 -3.36 12.25 38.00
CA ILE A 72 -3.68 10.84 37.72
C ILE A 72 -3.38 10.01 38.96
N GLN A 73 -4.40 9.40 39.55
CA GLN A 73 -4.20 8.50 40.69
C GLN A 73 -3.74 7.12 40.23
N ARG A 74 -4.37 6.57 39.20
CA ARG A 74 -4.03 5.23 38.69
C ARG A 74 -4.43 5.04 37.24
N ILE A 75 -3.61 4.29 36.50
CA ILE A 75 -3.92 3.77 35.16
C ILE A 75 -4.06 2.26 35.31
N MET A 76 -5.29 1.76 35.12
CA MET A 76 -5.67 0.37 35.44
C MET A 76 -5.37 -0.63 34.31
N VAL A 77 -4.70 -0.19 33.26
CA VAL A 77 -4.41 -0.96 32.05
C VAL A 77 -2.98 -0.72 31.59
N ARG A 78 -2.42 -1.69 30.89
CA ARG A 78 -1.10 -1.62 30.26
C ARG A 78 -1.23 -1.72 28.75
N GLU A 79 -0.17 -1.32 28.06
CA GLU A 79 -0.07 -1.50 26.61
C GLU A 79 -0.22 -2.99 26.26
N GLY A 80 -1.03 -3.27 25.24
CA GLY A 80 -1.42 -4.62 24.83
C GLY A 80 -2.60 -5.24 25.59
N ASP A 81 -3.05 -4.66 26.71
CA ASP A 81 -4.21 -5.18 27.44
C ASP A 81 -5.50 -4.99 26.60
N ALA A 82 -6.36 -6.01 26.61
CA ALA A 82 -7.69 -5.92 26.02
C ALA A 82 -8.64 -5.12 26.93
N ILE A 83 -9.44 -4.25 26.32
CA ILE A 83 -10.41 -3.40 27.02
C ILE A 83 -11.82 -3.65 26.48
N ARG A 84 -12.82 -3.54 27.35
CA ARG A 84 -14.24 -3.65 27.00
C ARG A 84 -14.94 -2.31 27.07
N ALA A 85 -15.97 -2.10 26.25
CA ALA A 85 -16.81 -0.92 26.31
C ALA A 85 -17.32 -0.69 27.74
N GLY A 86 -17.18 0.54 28.24
CA GLY A 86 -17.55 0.93 29.60
C GLY A 86 -16.53 0.59 30.70
N GLN A 87 -15.47 -0.17 30.40
CA GLN A 87 -14.42 -0.47 31.36
C GLN A 87 -13.66 0.79 31.76
N THR A 88 -13.52 1.04 33.07
CA THR A 88 -12.65 2.11 33.59
C THR A 88 -11.19 1.75 33.36
N VAL A 89 -10.45 2.66 32.70
CA VAL A 89 -9.04 2.45 32.33
C VAL A 89 -8.09 3.40 33.05
N ALA A 90 -8.56 4.57 33.48
CA ALA A 90 -7.77 5.51 34.28
C ALA A 90 -8.68 6.37 35.18
N VAL A 91 -8.14 6.81 36.31
CA VAL A 91 -8.86 7.64 37.29
C VAL A 91 -7.97 8.77 37.82
N LEU A 92 -8.56 9.96 37.97
CA LEU A 92 -7.93 11.08 38.68
C LEU A 92 -8.05 10.89 40.19
N ASN A 93 -7.18 11.58 40.93
CA ASN A 93 -7.25 11.67 42.38
C ASN A 93 -8.56 12.38 42.79
N PRO A 94 -9.46 11.71 43.53
CA PRO A 94 -10.77 12.25 43.83
C PRO A 94 -10.75 13.29 44.94
N VAL A 95 -9.66 13.50 45.68
CA VAL A 95 -9.66 14.32 46.91
C VAL A 95 -10.17 15.75 46.67
N GLU A 96 -9.61 16.46 45.69
CA GLU A 96 -10.04 17.85 45.36
C GLU A 96 -11.43 17.86 44.72
N ILE A 97 -11.74 16.84 43.92
CA ILE A 97 -12.98 16.71 43.17
C ILE A 97 -14.16 16.46 44.12
N ASP A 98 -13.99 15.56 45.07
CA ASP A 98 -14.97 15.23 46.11
C ASP A 98 -15.15 16.40 47.07
N ALA A 99 -14.08 17.14 47.41
CA ALA A 99 -14.18 18.35 48.21
C ALA A 99 -15.05 19.41 47.51
N GLN A 100 -14.88 19.61 46.20
CA GLN A 100 -15.68 20.55 45.41
C GLN A 100 -17.16 20.13 45.33
N VAL A 101 -17.42 18.84 45.14
CA VAL A 101 -18.80 18.30 45.19
C VAL A 101 -19.42 18.53 46.55
N GLN A 102 -18.69 18.26 47.64
CA GLN A 102 -19.19 18.44 48.99
C GLN A 102 -19.47 19.91 49.32
N GLN A 103 -18.60 20.83 48.88
CA GLN A 103 -18.83 22.28 49.03
C GLN A 103 -20.11 22.72 48.31
N ALA A 104 -20.29 22.30 47.05
CA ALA A 104 -21.48 22.66 46.27
C ALA A 104 -22.76 22.04 46.87
N LYS A 105 -22.66 20.83 47.41
CA LYS A 105 -23.77 20.15 48.09
C LYS A 105 -24.22 20.93 49.33
N LEU A 106 -23.28 21.33 50.19
CA LEU A 106 -23.59 22.12 51.39
C LEU A 106 -24.19 23.50 51.03
N ALA A 107 -23.72 24.13 49.95
CA ALA A 107 -24.28 25.38 49.45
C ALA A 107 -25.73 25.20 48.98
N PHE A 108 -26.02 24.13 48.23
CA PHE A 108 -27.38 23.82 47.78
C PHE A 108 -28.32 23.50 48.95
N GLU A 109 -27.86 22.71 49.93
CA GLU A 109 -28.64 22.41 51.14
C GLU A 109 -28.96 23.67 51.94
N LYS A 110 -28.00 24.59 52.07
CA LYS A 110 -28.22 25.89 52.72
C LYS A 110 -29.27 26.71 51.97
N ALA A 111 -29.09 26.87 50.65
CA ALA A 111 -29.99 27.68 49.84
C ALA A 111 -31.41 27.09 49.80
N THR A 112 -31.55 25.76 49.83
CA THR A 112 -32.83 25.06 49.96
C THR A 112 -33.52 25.41 51.28
N ARG A 113 -32.80 25.38 52.41
CA ARG A 113 -33.36 25.77 53.72
C ARG A 113 -33.75 27.24 53.76
N ASP A 114 -32.97 28.12 53.15
CA ASP A 114 -33.27 29.56 53.12
C ASP A 114 -34.47 29.88 52.22
N HIS A 115 -34.59 29.23 51.06
CA HIS A 115 -35.78 29.31 50.21
C HIS A 115 -37.03 28.80 50.94
N GLN A 116 -36.94 27.65 51.63
CA GLN A 116 -38.07 27.14 52.42
C GLN A 116 -38.48 28.11 53.52
N ARG A 117 -37.51 28.74 54.20
CA ARG A 117 -37.79 29.77 55.22
C ARG A 117 -38.46 31.00 54.61
N ALA A 118 -37.96 31.49 53.47
CA ALA A 118 -38.55 32.62 52.77
C ALA A 118 -39.98 32.32 52.29
N GLN A 119 -40.23 31.10 51.81
CA GLN A 119 -41.57 30.67 51.40
C GLN A 119 -42.55 30.67 52.58
N ASN A 120 -42.14 30.15 53.73
CA ASN A 120 -42.96 30.17 54.94
C ASN A 120 -43.26 31.61 55.39
N LEU A 121 -42.23 32.48 55.44
CA LEU A 121 -42.40 33.89 55.81
C LEU A 121 -43.26 34.68 54.81
N TYR A 122 -43.20 34.35 53.52
CA TYR A 122 -44.06 34.96 52.51
C TYR A 122 -45.52 34.54 52.69
N ASN A 123 -45.77 33.26 52.98
CA ASN A 123 -47.10 32.74 53.27
C ASN A 123 -47.71 33.39 54.53
N ASP A 124 -46.86 33.67 55.53
CA ASP A 124 -47.24 34.38 56.75
C ASP A 124 -47.32 35.92 56.54
N SER A 125 -47.16 36.41 55.30
CA SER A 125 -47.14 37.85 54.93
C SER A 125 -46.06 38.69 55.64
N VAL A 126 -44.97 38.06 56.08
CA VAL A 126 -43.81 38.69 56.75
C VAL A 126 -42.71 39.05 55.73
N ALA A 127 -42.54 38.26 54.68
CA ALA A 127 -41.54 38.50 53.62
C ALA A 127 -42.18 39.04 52.33
N THR A 128 -41.41 39.78 51.54
CA THR A 128 -41.86 40.29 50.22
C THR A 128 -41.75 39.21 49.14
N LEU A 129 -42.50 39.35 48.04
CA LEU A 129 -42.38 38.45 46.88
C LEU A 129 -40.94 38.46 46.32
N GLU A 130 -40.31 39.63 46.31
CA GLU A 130 -38.92 39.79 45.87
C GLU A 130 -37.96 38.94 46.72
N GLN A 131 -38.11 38.94 48.05
CA GLN A 131 -37.27 38.12 48.94
C GLN A 131 -37.43 36.62 48.68
N LEU A 132 -38.65 36.15 48.43
CA LEU A 132 -38.92 34.76 48.04
C LEU A 132 -38.26 34.43 46.70
N GLN A 133 -38.44 35.28 45.68
CA GLN A 133 -37.87 35.09 44.35
C GLN A 133 -36.33 35.10 44.36
N ASN A 134 -35.72 35.97 45.15
CA ASN A 134 -34.28 36.03 45.34
C ASN A 134 -33.75 34.74 45.99
N ALA A 135 -34.42 34.24 47.03
CA ALA A 135 -34.06 32.98 47.67
C ALA A 135 -34.24 31.78 46.72
N GLY A 136 -35.29 31.78 45.88
CA GLY A 136 -35.52 30.75 44.87
C GLY A 136 -34.45 30.73 43.79
N THR A 137 -34.07 31.91 43.30
CA THR A 137 -32.98 32.07 42.33
C THR A 137 -31.65 31.59 42.92
N ALA A 138 -31.35 31.94 44.17
CA ALA A 138 -30.13 31.49 44.85
C ALA A 138 -30.11 29.96 45.06
N MET A 139 -31.24 29.34 45.39
CA MET A 139 -31.39 27.89 45.47
C MET A 139 -31.11 27.22 44.12
N GLU A 140 -31.69 27.75 43.04
CA GLU A 140 -31.50 27.18 41.71
C GLU A 140 -30.04 27.34 41.23
N MET A 141 -29.40 28.49 41.46
CA MET A 141 -27.97 28.66 41.20
C MET A 141 -27.11 27.63 41.94
N ALA A 142 -27.37 27.41 43.23
CA ALA A 142 -26.63 26.44 44.02
C ALA A 142 -26.88 24.99 43.53
N ARG A 143 -28.09 24.68 43.06
CA ARG A 143 -28.42 23.40 42.43
C ARG A 143 -27.60 23.17 41.17
N GLN A 144 -27.53 24.16 40.29
CA GLN A 144 -26.76 24.08 39.05
C GLN A 144 -25.26 23.93 39.33
N GLN A 145 -24.75 24.60 40.37
CA GLN A 145 -23.35 24.44 40.81
C GLN A 145 -23.05 23.02 41.31
N LEU A 146 -23.97 22.42 42.09
CA LEU A 146 -23.84 21.02 42.52
C LEU A 146 -23.85 20.06 41.32
N GLN A 147 -24.76 20.27 40.36
CA GLN A 147 -24.83 19.45 39.15
C GLN A 147 -23.54 19.53 38.33
N ALA A 148 -22.95 20.71 38.18
CA ALA A 148 -21.66 20.90 37.51
C ALA A 148 -20.51 20.17 38.23
N ALA A 149 -20.45 20.26 39.56
CA ALA A 149 -19.43 19.56 40.35
C ALA A 149 -19.57 18.04 40.23
N GLN A 150 -20.81 17.51 40.29
CA GLN A 150 -21.08 16.08 40.12
C GLN A 150 -20.75 15.59 38.70
N PHE A 151 -21.02 16.41 37.69
CA PHE A 151 -20.64 16.11 36.31
C PHE A 151 -19.13 15.97 36.18
N ASN A 152 -18.37 16.90 36.77
CA ASN A 152 -16.91 16.85 36.77
C ASN A 152 -16.39 15.59 37.48
N ARG A 153 -16.96 15.23 38.63
CA ARG A 153 -16.65 13.99 39.33
C ARG A 153 -16.90 12.75 38.50
N ASN A 154 -18.01 12.70 37.77
CA ASN A 154 -18.32 11.56 36.90
C ASN A 154 -17.39 11.48 35.68
N HIS A 155 -16.77 12.59 35.27
CA HIS A 155 -15.81 12.66 34.17
C HIS A 155 -14.35 12.70 34.63
N SER A 156 -14.08 12.47 35.92
CA SER A 156 -12.74 12.29 36.47
C SER A 156 -12.21 10.86 36.28
N VAL A 157 -12.90 10.08 35.45
CA VAL A 157 -12.55 8.72 35.07
C VAL A 157 -12.54 8.62 33.54
N ILE A 158 -11.61 7.87 32.99
CA ILE A 158 -11.64 7.49 31.58
C ILE A 158 -12.24 6.09 31.49
N THR A 159 -13.27 5.95 30.66
CA THR A 159 -13.85 4.67 30.29
C THR A 159 -13.57 4.37 28.82
N ALA A 160 -13.40 3.09 28.50
CA ALA A 160 -13.21 2.66 27.12
C ALA A 160 -14.53 2.83 26.33
N PRO A 161 -14.54 3.54 25.19
CA PRO A 161 -15.76 3.77 24.42
C PRO A 161 -16.25 2.51 23.67
N ARG A 162 -15.35 1.55 23.40
CA ARG A 162 -15.63 0.29 22.69
C ARG A 162 -14.66 -0.81 23.13
N ASN A 163 -14.91 -2.02 22.64
CA ASN A 163 -14.02 -3.16 22.84
C ASN A 163 -12.79 -3.04 21.93
N GLY A 164 -11.60 -3.36 22.45
CA GLY A 164 -10.36 -3.30 21.68
C GLY A 164 -9.12 -3.44 22.53
N PHE A 165 -8.04 -2.74 22.19
CA PHE A 165 -6.75 -2.86 22.86
C PHE A 165 -6.16 -1.50 23.21
N VAL A 166 -5.37 -1.47 24.30
CA VAL A 166 -4.52 -0.34 24.62
C VAL A 166 -3.28 -0.39 23.73
N LEU A 167 -3.10 0.63 22.91
CA LEU A 167 -1.96 0.75 22.01
C LEU A 167 -0.77 1.36 22.72
N ARG A 168 -0.98 2.50 23.38
CA ARG A 168 0.08 3.26 24.05
C ARG A 168 -0.41 3.92 25.32
N LYS A 169 0.50 4.05 26.28
CA LYS A 169 0.32 4.87 27.47
C LYS A 169 1.09 6.18 27.31
N LEU A 170 0.36 7.29 27.26
CA LEU A 170 0.90 8.62 26.96
C LEU A 170 1.14 9.48 28.21
N ALA A 171 0.61 9.06 29.35
CA ALA A 171 0.80 9.73 30.64
C ALA A 171 1.14 8.73 31.77
N ALA A 172 1.70 9.23 32.86
CA ALA A 172 2.10 8.44 34.02
C ALA A 172 1.18 8.68 35.23
N GLU A 173 1.15 7.71 36.15
CA GLU A 173 0.54 7.89 37.47
C GLU A 173 1.28 8.98 38.25
N GLY A 174 0.56 9.80 39.00
CA GLY A 174 1.11 10.98 39.68
C GLY A 174 1.30 12.21 38.79
N GLN A 175 1.12 12.10 37.48
CA GLN A 175 1.21 13.24 36.57
C GLN A 175 -0.02 14.14 36.69
N LEU A 176 0.18 15.46 36.69
CA LEU A 176 -0.87 16.46 36.54
C LEU A 176 -1.26 16.58 35.06
N VAL A 177 -2.55 16.42 34.76
CA VAL A 177 -3.09 16.56 33.41
C VAL A 177 -4.17 17.65 33.33
N GLN A 178 -4.21 18.32 32.19
CA GLN A 178 -5.26 19.29 31.86
C GLN A 178 -6.40 18.60 31.08
N PRO A 179 -7.63 19.16 31.08
CA PRO A 179 -8.71 18.67 30.22
C PRO A 179 -8.25 18.46 28.78
N GLY A 180 -8.55 17.29 28.21
CA GLY A 180 -8.21 16.96 26.82
C GLY A 180 -6.76 16.50 26.60
N THR A 181 -5.89 16.53 27.61
CA THR A 181 -4.52 15.97 27.50
C THR A 181 -4.61 14.46 27.28
N PRO A 182 -4.04 13.91 26.19
CA PRO A 182 -4.07 12.47 25.93
C PRO A 182 -3.39 11.64 27.02
N VAL A 183 -4.03 10.56 27.46
CA VAL A 183 -3.55 9.66 28.53
C VAL A 183 -3.30 8.27 27.99
N LEU A 184 -4.23 7.76 27.19
CA LEU A 184 -4.15 6.44 26.56
C LEU A 184 -4.48 6.56 25.07
N GLU A 185 -3.80 5.77 24.26
CA GLU A 185 -4.19 5.53 22.88
C GLU A 185 -4.77 4.13 22.80
N THR A 186 -5.95 4.01 22.19
CA THR A 186 -6.68 2.74 22.10
C THR A 186 -7.22 2.55 20.69
N ASN A 187 -7.49 1.31 20.31
CA ASN A 187 -8.26 1.02 19.10
C ASN A 187 -9.47 0.13 19.41
N GLY A 188 -10.30 -0.15 18.40
CA GLY A 188 -11.38 -1.12 18.50
C GLY A 188 -11.16 -2.39 17.68
N ALA A 189 -9.90 -2.82 17.57
CA ALA A 189 -9.44 -4.00 16.82
C ALA A 189 -10.16 -5.32 17.12
N GLN A 190 -10.85 -5.43 18.27
CA GLN A 190 -11.65 -6.62 18.60
C GLN A 190 -12.90 -6.72 17.71
N SER A 191 -13.24 -5.67 16.96
CA SER A 191 -14.40 -5.60 16.05
C SER A 191 -14.10 -6.13 14.63
N GLY A 192 -12.86 -6.55 14.33
CA GLY A 192 -12.50 -7.16 13.04
C GLY A 192 -12.06 -6.21 11.92
N ASN A 193 -12.02 -4.90 12.17
CA ASN A 193 -11.66 -3.89 11.16
C ASN A 193 -10.14 -3.66 11.03
N TRP A 194 -9.38 -4.72 10.85
CA TRP A 194 -7.94 -4.60 10.61
C TRP A 194 -7.67 -4.10 9.20
N LEU A 195 -6.66 -3.25 9.07
CA LEU A 195 -6.20 -2.75 7.79
C LEU A 195 -4.67 -2.68 7.76
N LEU A 196 -4.10 -2.83 6.57
CA LEU A 196 -2.71 -2.53 6.28
C LEU A 196 -2.66 -1.13 5.65
N ARG A 197 -2.10 -0.16 6.38
CA ARG A 197 -1.89 1.19 5.87
C ARG A 197 -0.55 1.23 5.17
N THR A 198 -0.58 1.48 3.86
CA THR A 198 0.60 1.45 3.01
C THR A 198 0.82 2.81 2.35
N SER A 199 2.08 3.16 2.16
CA SER A 199 2.48 4.35 1.41
C SER A 199 2.84 3.95 -0.03
N VAL A 200 2.36 4.73 -0.99
CA VAL A 200 2.54 4.50 -2.42
C VAL A 200 3.00 5.78 -3.13
N SER A 201 3.71 5.62 -4.25
CA SER A 201 4.09 6.72 -5.13
C SER A 201 2.87 7.30 -5.85
N ASN A 202 3.02 8.50 -6.42
CA ASN A 202 1.95 9.13 -7.21
C ASN A 202 1.51 8.25 -8.40
N LYS A 203 2.45 7.57 -9.06
CA LYS A 203 2.17 6.68 -10.20
C LYS A 203 1.33 5.47 -9.78
N GLU A 204 1.69 4.84 -8.66
CA GLU A 204 0.96 3.69 -8.11
C GLU A 204 -0.42 4.12 -7.58
N TRP A 205 -0.49 5.25 -6.86
CA TRP A 205 -1.76 5.81 -6.39
C TRP A 205 -2.73 6.07 -7.54
N ALA A 206 -2.22 6.55 -8.69
CA ALA A 206 -3.02 6.81 -9.88
C ALA A 206 -3.51 5.54 -10.59
N ALA A 207 -2.81 4.41 -10.46
CA ALA A 207 -3.22 3.12 -11.02
C ALA A 207 -4.20 2.36 -10.10
N ILE A 208 -4.04 2.49 -8.78
CA ILE A 208 -4.85 1.79 -7.79
C ILE A 208 -6.26 2.41 -7.71
N ARG A 209 -7.28 1.56 -7.55
CA ARG A 209 -8.69 1.94 -7.38
C ARG A 209 -9.25 1.34 -6.08
N ILE A 210 -10.32 1.95 -5.59
CA ILE A 210 -11.08 1.38 -4.46
C ILE A 210 -11.68 0.04 -4.93
N ASN A 211 -11.66 -0.96 -4.05
CA ASN A 211 -12.05 -2.36 -4.29
C ASN A 211 -11.07 -3.20 -5.13
N ASP A 212 -9.90 -2.68 -5.49
CA ASP A 212 -8.83 -3.53 -6.03
C ASP A 212 -8.48 -4.64 -5.04
N ALA A 213 -8.33 -5.86 -5.55
CA ALA A 213 -8.02 -7.02 -4.73
C ALA A 213 -6.54 -6.97 -4.30
N ALA A 214 -6.26 -7.31 -3.05
CA ALA A 214 -4.91 -7.35 -2.52
C ALA A 214 -4.65 -8.69 -1.83
N THR A 215 -3.45 -9.23 -2.06
CA THR A 215 -2.94 -10.38 -1.29
C THR A 215 -1.93 -9.86 -0.28
N VAL A 216 -2.23 -10.01 1.00
CA VAL A 216 -1.40 -9.52 2.10
C VAL A 216 -0.59 -10.68 2.68
N GLU A 217 0.70 -10.47 2.85
CA GLU A 217 1.64 -11.37 3.52
C GLU A 217 2.14 -10.72 4.81
N VAL A 218 2.12 -11.50 5.89
CA VAL A 218 2.63 -11.06 7.20
C VAL A 218 4.02 -11.65 7.38
N GLU A 219 5.03 -10.80 7.53
CA GLU A 219 6.43 -11.25 7.67
C GLU A 219 6.65 -12.13 8.91
N SER A 220 5.85 -11.93 9.96
CA SER A 220 5.90 -12.76 11.17
C SER A 220 5.39 -14.18 10.99
N VAL A 221 4.68 -14.48 9.90
CA VAL A 221 4.16 -15.83 9.59
C VAL A 221 4.42 -16.16 8.11
N PRO A 222 5.64 -16.61 7.78
CA PRO A 222 6.01 -16.95 6.41
C PRO A 222 5.06 -17.98 5.81
N GLY A 223 4.61 -17.73 4.58
CA GLY A 223 3.77 -18.66 3.81
C GLY A 223 2.26 -18.59 4.08
N LYS A 224 1.79 -17.73 4.99
CA LYS A 224 0.35 -17.43 5.11
C LYS A 224 0.02 -16.12 4.42
N THR A 225 -0.84 -16.20 3.41
CA THR A 225 -1.42 -15.04 2.74
C THR A 225 -2.86 -14.82 3.19
N PHE A 226 -3.25 -13.56 3.25
CA PHE A 226 -4.60 -13.12 3.56
C PHE A 226 -5.14 -12.31 2.39
N THR A 227 -6.43 -12.42 2.14
CA THR A 227 -7.08 -11.61 1.12
C THR A 227 -7.56 -10.30 1.73
N GLY A 228 -7.40 -9.22 0.99
CA GLY A 228 -7.86 -7.89 1.35
C GLY A 228 -8.34 -7.12 0.14
N THR A 229 -8.95 -5.98 0.37
CA THR A 229 -9.36 -5.05 -0.67
C THR A 229 -8.95 -3.64 -0.31
N VAL A 230 -8.62 -2.85 -1.34
CA VAL A 230 -8.33 -1.42 -1.14
C VAL A 230 -9.61 -0.73 -0.70
N SER A 231 -9.69 -0.34 0.58
CA SER A 231 -10.86 0.30 1.16
C SER A 231 -10.81 1.82 1.10
N ARG A 232 -9.61 2.40 1.07
CA ARG A 232 -9.42 3.85 1.07
C ARG A 232 -8.19 4.24 0.29
N ARG A 233 -8.27 5.40 -0.36
CA ARG A 233 -7.16 6.11 -0.99
C ARG A 233 -7.15 7.52 -0.44
N SER A 234 -6.01 7.99 0.04
CA SER A 234 -5.86 9.37 0.50
C SER A 234 -5.93 10.33 -0.69
N GLU A 235 -6.65 11.43 -0.53
CA GLU A 235 -6.69 12.55 -1.50
C GLU A 235 -5.53 13.53 -1.30
N GLY A 236 -4.69 13.31 -0.28
CA GLY A 236 -3.53 14.13 0.03
C GLY A 236 -2.29 13.30 0.33
N ILE A 237 -1.13 13.93 0.18
CA ILE A 237 0.14 13.34 0.61
C ILE A 237 0.27 13.42 2.13
N ASP A 238 0.94 12.44 2.71
CA ASP A 238 1.45 12.54 4.07
C ASP A 238 2.58 13.58 4.11
N PRO A 239 2.45 14.67 4.87
CA PRO A 239 3.45 15.75 4.89
C PRO A 239 4.81 15.32 5.47
N ALA A 240 4.86 14.24 6.26
CA ALA A 240 6.12 13.73 6.82
C ALA A 240 6.90 12.89 5.81
N THR A 241 6.21 12.16 4.91
CA THR A 241 6.86 11.22 3.98
C THR A 241 6.80 11.66 2.51
N GLY A 242 5.90 12.58 2.17
CA GLY A 242 5.63 13.01 0.79
C GLY A 242 4.91 11.96 -0.07
N ALA A 243 4.49 10.84 0.52
CA ALA A 243 3.82 9.75 -0.18
C ALA A 243 2.30 9.81 -0.03
N PHE A 244 1.57 9.21 -0.98
CA PHE A 244 0.15 8.98 -0.82
C PHE A 244 -0.08 7.74 0.03
N GLN A 245 -1.19 7.70 0.76
CA GLN A 245 -1.58 6.54 1.56
C GLN A 245 -2.76 5.81 0.94
N ILE A 246 -2.73 4.48 1.03
CA ILE A 246 -3.89 3.63 0.76
C ILE A 246 -4.07 2.68 1.95
N ASP A 247 -5.33 2.37 2.27
CA ASP A 247 -5.69 1.42 3.31
C ASP A 247 -6.24 0.15 2.65
N ILE A 248 -5.61 -0.99 2.94
CA ILE A 248 -6.05 -2.32 2.50
C ILE A 248 -6.74 -3.00 3.67
N ARG A 249 -8.05 -3.21 3.56
CA ARG A 249 -8.85 -3.88 4.60
C ARG A 249 -8.83 -5.39 4.40
N PHE A 250 -8.64 -6.12 5.49
CA PHE A 250 -8.68 -7.59 5.47
C PHE A 250 -10.10 -8.10 5.24
N SER A 251 -10.20 -9.21 4.50
CA SER A 251 -11.43 -9.97 4.37
C SER A 251 -11.39 -11.15 5.36
N GLY A 252 -12.45 -11.35 6.14
CA GLY A 252 -12.57 -12.48 7.07
C GLY A 252 -12.09 -12.20 8.49
N GLU A 253 -11.82 -13.27 9.25
CA GLU A 253 -11.44 -13.17 10.66
C GLU A 253 -10.04 -12.57 10.84
N LYS A 254 -9.86 -11.83 11.94
CA LYS A 254 -8.56 -11.29 12.35
C LYS A 254 -7.53 -12.43 12.42
N PRO A 255 -6.43 -12.35 11.67
CA PRO A 255 -5.33 -13.29 11.84
C PRO A 255 -4.75 -13.15 13.25
N ALA A 256 -4.72 -14.24 14.02
CA ALA A 256 -4.22 -14.26 15.40
C ALA A 256 -2.77 -13.78 15.53
N SER A 257 -2.01 -13.80 14.44
CA SER A 257 -0.59 -13.46 14.35
C SER A 257 -0.30 -11.98 14.05
N ILE A 258 -1.31 -11.13 13.91
CA ILE A 258 -1.14 -9.71 13.59
C ILE A 258 -1.38 -8.87 14.85
N ALA A 259 -0.44 -8.01 15.17
CA ALA A 259 -0.56 -6.98 16.20
C ALA A 259 -0.47 -5.59 15.58
N PHE A 260 -0.95 -4.59 16.33
CA PHE A 260 -0.84 -3.19 15.94
C PHE A 260 0.61 -2.78 15.74
N GLY A 261 0.89 -1.99 14.69
CA GLY A 261 2.23 -1.47 14.40
C GLY A 261 3.19 -2.48 13.77
N MET A 262 2.79 -3.74 13.59
CA MET A 262 3.59 -4.70 12.82
C MET A 262 3.71 -4.26 11.36
N PHE A 263 4.79 -4.66 10.69
CA PHE A 263 4.98 -4.45 9.27
C PHE A 263 4.43 -5.62 8.45
N GLY A 264 3.87 -5.30 7.30
CA GLY A 264 3.35 -6.28 6.34
C GLY A 264 3.64 -5.86 4.91
N LYS A 265 3.58 -6.84 4.01
CA LYS A 265 3.67 -6.64 2.57
C LYS A 265 2.35 -7.00 1.94
N ALA A 266 1.96 -6.34 0.88
CA ALA A 266 0.81 -6.74 0.09
C ALA A 266 1.11 -6.57 -1.39
N VAL A 267 0.40 -7.33 -2.21
CA VAL A 267 0.41 -7.19 -3.66
C VAL A 267 -0.99 -6.80 -4.09
N VAL A 268 -1.15 -5.57 -4.56
CA VAL A 268 -2.41 -5.03 -5.06
C VAL A 268 -2.54 -5.39 -6.54
N GLN A 269 -3.63 -6.06 -6.90
CA GLN A 269 -3.99 -6.39 -8.26
C GLN A 269 -4.85 -5.26 -8.82
N THR A 270 -4.33 -4.49 -9.77
CA THR A 270 -5.06 -3.34 -10.31
C THR A 270 -6.20 -3.81 -11.21
N SER A 271 -7.41 -3.29 -10.98
CA SER A 271 -8.56 -3.50 -11.87
C SER A 271 -8.42 -2.79 -13.22
N GLU A 272 -7.51 -1.82 -13.33
CA GLU A 272 -7.10 -1.25 -14.60
C GLU A 272 -6.45 -2.39 -15.42
N LYS A 273 -7.16 -2.89 -16.45
CA LYS A 273 -6.48 -3.44 -17.61
C LYS A 273 -5.50 -2.35 -18.00
N ALA A 274 -4.20 -2.61 -17.86
CA ALA A 274 -3.19 -1.66 -18.27
C ALA A 274 -3.65 -1.10 -19.63
N GLN A 275 -3.84 0.22 -19.73
CA GLN A 275 -4.37 0.84 -20.96
C GLN A 275 -3.45 0.61 -22.18
N THR A 276 -2.32 -0.06 -21.97
CA THR A 276 -1.63 -0.86 -22.98
C THR A 276 -2.44 -2.12 -23.26
N GLY A 277 -3.31 -2.08 -24.27
CA GLY A 277 -4.03 -3.25 -24.76
C GLY A 277 -3.10 -4.46 -24.89
N SER A 278 -3.60 -5.66 -24.58
CA SER A 278 -2.97 -6.96 -24.87
C SER A 278 -1.44 -6.94 -24.91
N GLY A 279 -0.77 -6.73 -23.77
CA GLY A 279 0.69 -6.77 -23.72
C GLY A 279 1.24 -8.18 -24.00
N TRP A 280 2.49 -8.26 -24.40
CA TRP A 280 3.21 -9.53 -24.58
C TRP A 280 4.36 -9.63 -23.60
N ALA A 281 4.49 -10.76 -22.93
CA ALA A 281 5.66 -11.08 -22.14
C ALA A 281 6.62 -11.91 -22.99
N ILE A 282 7.84 -11.41 -23.20
CA ILE A 282 8.87 -12.08 -23.98
C ILE A 282 10.12 -12.33 -23.13
N PRO A 283 10.91 -13.40 -23.35
CA PRO A 283 12.19 -13.58 -22.66
C PRO A 283 13.13 -12.41 -22.95
N TYR A 284 13.92 -11.99 -21.96
CA TYR A 284 14.86 -10.86 -22.15
C TYR A 284 15.88 -11.11 -23.26
N ASP A 285 16.30 -12.37 -23.46
CA ASP A 285 17.22 -12.79 -24.53
C ASP A 285 16.69 -12.51 -25.95
N ALA A 286 15.37 -12.31 -26.11
CA ALA A 286 14.76 -12.04 -27.39
C ALA A 286 14.79 -10.55 -27.78
N LEU A 287 15.03 -9.65 -26.82
CA LEU A 287 15.10 -8.21 -27.04
C LEU A 287 16.52 -7.80 -27.49
N LEU A 288 16.59 -7.12 -28.62
CA LEU A 288 17.81 -6.59 -29.21
C LEU A 288 17.83 -5.07 -29.12
N ASP A 289 19.02 -4.50 -28.95
CA ASP A 289 19.27 -3.05 -28.95
C ASP A 289 18.32 -2.27 -28.02
N GLY A 290 18.00 -2.85 -26.85
CA GLY A 290 17.06 -2.25 -25.89
C GLY A 290 17.66 -1.04 -25.17
N ASP A 291 16.95 0.09 -25.18
CA ASP A 291 17.36 1.33 -24.50
C ASP A 291 16.59 1.59 -23.18
N GLY A 292 15.75 0.63 -22.76
CA GLY A 292 14.90 0.70 -21.58
C GLY A 292 13.47 1.19 -21.85
N SER A 293 13.22 1.84 -23.00
CA SER A 293 11.89 2.31 -23.43
C SER A 293 11.46 1.71 -24.77
N SER A 294 12.42 1.37 -25.62
CA SER A 294 12.22 0.75 -26.92
C SER A 294 13.32 -0.27 -27.20
N GLY A 295 13.06 -1.15 -28.16
CA GLY A 295 14.03 -2.12 -28.64
C GLY A 295 13.55 -2.78 -29.92
N TYR A 296 14.23 -3.84 -30.33
CA TYR A 296 13.88 -4.61 -31.50
C TYR A 296 13.76 -6.08 -31.16
N VAL A 297 12.88 -6.76 -31.88
CA VAL A 297 12.74 -8.22 -31.80
C VAL A 297 12.66 -8.78 -33.21
N PHE A 298 12.98 -10.06 -33.35
CA PHE A 298 12.72 -10.78 -34.59
C PHE A 298 11.46 -11.62 -34.46
N ILE A 299 10.55 -11.47 -35.42
CA ILE A 299 9.34 -12.27 -35.52
C ILE A 299 9.34 -13.07 -36.82
N THR A 300 8.51 -14.10 -36.87
CA THR A 300 8.17 -14.79 -38.11
C THR A 300 6.68 -15.10 -38.16
N ASN A 301 6.08 -14.87 -39.33
CA ASN A 301 4.67 -15.13 -39.60
C ASN A 301 4.46 -16.30 -40.57
N ASP A 302 5.49 -16.63 -41.35
CA ASP A 302 5.51 -17.69 -42.36
C ASP A 302 6.39 -18.90 -41.96
N GLY A 303 7.16 -18.78 -40.87
CA GLY A 303 8.13 -19.78 -40.41
C GLY A 303 9.37 -19.91 -41.31
N LYS A 304 9.56 -19.00 -42.27
CA LYS A 304 10.63 -19.06 -43.29
C LYS A 304 11.48 -17.80 -43.33
N THR A 305 10.91 -16.65 -42.99
CA THR A 305 11.61 -15.36 -42.99
C THR A 305 11.54 -14.70 -41.62
N ALA A 306 12.65 -14.09 -41.20
CA ALA A 306 12.71 -13.28 -40.00
C ALA A 306 12.48 -11.80 -40.36
N GLN A 307 11.63 -11.12 -39.58
CA GLN A 307 11.36 -9.69 -39.72
C GLN A 307 11.83 -8.96 -38.47
N LYS A 308 12.65 -7.91 -38.64
CA LYS A 308 13.08 -7.07 -37.51
C LYS A 308 12.00 -6.03 -37.22
N VAL A 309 11.38 -6.13 -36.06
CA VAL A 309 10.27 -5.25 -35.66
C VAL A 309 10.67 -4.42 -34.45
N LYS A 310 10.39 -3.12 -34.52
CA LYS A 310 10.57 -2.21 -33.39
C LYS A 310 9.44 -2.42 -32.38
N VAL A 311 9.78 -2.53 -31.10
CA VAL A 311 8.83 -2.73 -30.01
C VAL A 311 9.00 -1.66 -28.93
N THR A 312 7.89 -1.37 -28.23
CA THR A 312 7.87 -0.48 -27.08
C THR A 312 7.87 -1.31 -25.79
N VAL A 313 8.83 -1.04 -24.91
CA VAL A 313 8.99 -1.76 -23.64
C VAL A 313 8.12 -1.08 -22.57
N ALA A 314 7.25 -1.86 -21.94
CA ALA A 314 6.41 -1.43 -20.82
C ALA A 314 7.11 -1.60 -19.47
N GLY A 315 7.97 -2.62 -19.35
CA GLY A 315 8.70 -2.94 -18.13
C GLY A 315 9.46 -4.26 -18.25
N MET A 316 10.12 -4.65 -17.17
CA MET A 316 10.83 -5.93 -17.05
C MET A 316 10.49 -6.60 -15.73
N GLU A 317 10.26 -7.92 -15.75
CA GLU A 317 10.00 -8.75 -14.58
C GLU A 317 10.91 -9.98 -14.59
N LYS A 318 11.92 -9.99 -13.71
CA LYS A 318 12.95 -11.05 -13.58
C LYS A 318 13.59 -11.45 -14.91
N ASP A 319 13.01 -12.43 -15.61
CA ASP A 319 13.52 -13.02 -16.86
C ASP A 319 12.68 -12.63 -18.10
N GLN A 320 11.65 -11.80 -17.93
CA GLN A 320 10.72 -11.40 -18.98
C GLN A 320 10.70 -9.87 -19.17
N VAL A 321 10.51 -9.46 -20.42
CA VAL A 321 10.27 -8.08 -20.83
C VAL A 321 8.81 -7.97 -21.23
N LEU A 322 8.11 -7.00 -20.65
CA LEU A 322 6.74 -6.68 -20.99
C LEU A 322 6.75 -5.70 -22.16
N ILE A 323 6.12 -6.07 -23.27
CA ILE A 323 5.99 -5.28 -24.48
C ILE A 323 4.58 -4.71 -24.56
N SER A 324 4.47 -3.39 -24.73
CA SER A 324 3.17 -2.70 -24.86
C SER A 324 2.71 -2.56 -26.30
N GLN A 325 3.63 -2.47 -27.27
CA GLN A 325 3.32 -2.22 -28.69
C GLN A 325 4.36 -2.85 -29.62
N GLY A 326 3.95 -3.15 -30.86
CA GLY A 326 4.81 -3.62 -31.95
C GLY A 326 4.75 -5.14 -32.22
N LEU A 327 3.92 -5.88 -31.47
CA LEU A 327 3.74 -7.33 -31.64
C LEU A 327 2.31 -7.72 -32.04
N GLU A 328 1.48 -6.75 -32.44
CA GLU A 328 0.06 -6.92 -32.78
C GLU A 328 -0.15 -7.94 -33.91
N ASN A 329 0.78 -7.97 -34.86
CA ASN A 329 0.73 -8.82 -36.06
C ASN A 329 1.71 -10.00 -35.99
N ALA A 330 2.31 -10.27 -34.83
CA ALA A 330 3.34 -11.27 -34.68
C ALA A 330 2.76 -12.62 -34.23
N ARG A 331 3.00 -13.69 -35.00
CA ARG A 331 2.53 -15.03 -34.67
C ARG A 331 3.53 -15.80 -33.82
N GLN A 332 4.82 -15.68 -34.14
CA GLN A 332 5.91 -16.35 -33.45
C GLN A 332 7.09 -15.39 -33.26
N LEU A 333 7.68 -15.43 -32.08
CA LEU A 333 8.88 -14.69 -31.70
C LEU A 333 10.11 -15.58 -31.87
N ILE A 334 11.20 -15.02 -32.39
CA ILE A 334 12.50 -15.69 -32.46
C ILE A 334 13.28 -15.42 -31.16
N ILE A 335 13.52 -16.48 -30.38
CA ILE A 335 14.17 -16.38 -29.05
C ILE A 335 15.65 -16.81 -29.06
N ALA A 336 16.12 -17.45 -30.13
CA ALA A 336 17.52 -17.85 -30.28
C ALA A 336 17.97 -17.77 -31.74
N GLY A 337 19.25 -17.46 -31.96
CA GLY A 337 19.84 -17.24 -33.29
C GLY A 337 19.69 -15.80 -33.81
N SER A 338 19.03 -14.93 -33.04
CA SER A 338 18.74 -13.52 -33.38
C SER A 338 19.99 -12.68 -33.66
N ALA A 339 21.12 -12.98 -33.01
CA ALA A 339 22.39 -12.27 -33.19
C ALA A 339 22.97 -12.33 -34.63
N TYR A 340 22.58 -13.34 -35.41
CA TYR A 340 23.06 -13.53 -36.78
C TYR A 340 22.06 -13.09 -37.84
N LEU A 341 20.85 -12.68 -37.42
CA LEU A 341 19.78 -12.29 -38.33
C LEU A 341 19.91 -10.82 -38.75
N LYS A 342 19.63 -10.58 -40.02
CA LYS A 342 19.26 -9.27 -40.56
C LYS A 342 17.79 -9.27 -40.94
N ASP A 343 17.22 -8.11 -41.16
CA ASP A 343 15.85 -8.03 -41.66
C ASP A 343 15.69 -8.82 -42.98
N SER A 344 14.59 -9.55 -43.11
CA SER A 344 14.29 -10.48 -44.21
C SER A 344 15.27 -11.67 -44.39
N SER A 345 15.98 -12.07 -43.34
CA SER A 345 16.84 -13.26 -43.40
C SER A 345 16.04 -14.54 -43.53
N ALA A 346 16.50 -15.47 -44.37
CA ALA A 346 15.97 -16.83 -44.43
C ALA A 346 16.33 -17.61 -43.16
N ILE A 347 15.33 -18.25 -42.55
CA ILE A 347 15.50 -18.98 -41.29
C ILE A 347 15.14 -20.46 -41.46
N ARG A 348 15.74 -21.30 -40.62
CA ARG A 348 15.38 -22.72 -40.46
C ARG A 348 15.05 -22.99 -39.01
N ILE A 349 13.86 -23.50 -38.74
CA ILE A 349 13.40 -23.77 -37.38
C ILE A 349 14.16 -24.98 -36.83
N ILE A 350 14.72 -24.81 -35.64
CA ILE A 350 15.28 -25.90 -34.81
C ILE A 350 14.45 -26.01 -33.53
N GLN A 351 14.24 -27.24 -33.04
CA GLN A 351 13.42 -27.49 -31.84
C GLN A 351 14.19 -27.22 -30.54
#